data_AF-A0A820GJE1-F1
#
_entry.id   AF-A0A820GJE1-F1
#
_cell.length_a   1.000
_cell.length_b   1.000
_cell.length_c   1.000
_cell.angle_alpha   90.00
_cell.angle_beta   90.00
_cell.angle_gamma   90.00
#
_symmetry.space_group_name_H-M   'P 1'
#
loop_
_entity.id
_entity.type
_entity.pdbx_description
1 polymer ?
#
loop_
_entity_poly.entity_id
_entity_poly.type
_entity_poly.pdbx_seq_one_letter_code
_entity_poly.pdbx_strand_id
1 'polypeptide(L)'
;MAASCTYSNCNYLHIDRAALTPRFSIVDNESLNDGIAYLNNHGYAVFSDVLSQDEISTNIDSLWQFFENIPGCRIQRRDPSTWSNY
;
A
#
# COMPACT_ATOMS: atom_id res chain seq x y z
N MET A 1 -8.71 -36.98 -4.75
CA MET A 1 -9.65 -36.38 -3.78
C MET A 1 -9.30 -34.93 -3.62
N ALA A 2 -10.11 -34.03 -4.16
CA ALA A 2 -9.93 -32.59 -3.99
C ALA A 2 -10.49 -32.20 -2.61
N ALA A 3 -9.65 -31.67 -1.73
CA ALA A 3 -10.10 -31.12 -0.46
C ALA A 3 -10.78 -29.78 -0.73
N SER A 4 -12.10 -29.76 -0.57
CA SER A 4 -12.92 -28.56 -0.55
C SER A 4 -12.55 -27.73 0.69
N CYS A 5 -11.84 -26.63 0.48
CA CYS A 5 -11.61 -25.65 1.54
C CYS A 5 -12.93 -24.88 1.76
N THR A 6 -13.66 -25.22 2.81
CA THR A 6 -14.87 -24.49 3.21
C THR A 6 -14.49 -23.15 3.84
N TYR A 7 -15.15 -22.10 3.37
CA TYR A 7 -14.94 -20.66 3.61
C TYR A 7 -15.11 -20.18 5.07
N SER A 8 -15.00 -21.06 6.06
CA SER A 8 -15.41 -20.81 7.44
C SER A 8 -14.28 -20.40 8.38
N ASN A 9 -13.01 -20.49 7.95
CA ASN A 9 -11.84 -20.27 8.83
C ASN A 9 -10.83 -19.23 8.31
N CYS A 10 -11.17 -18.43 7.31
CA CYS A 10 -10.35 -17.27 6.97
C CYS A 10 -10.67 -16.13 7.94
N ASN A 11 -9.90 -16.03 9.03
CA ASN A 11 -9.81 -14.84 9.87
C ASN A 11 -9.28 -13.67 9.04
N TYR A 12 -10.15 -13.05 8.24
CA TYR A 12 -9.85 -11.81 7.53
C TYR A 12 -9.78 -10.66 8.54
N LEU A 13 -8.61 -9.99 8.53
CA LEU A 13 -8.42 -8.58 8.89
C LEU A 13 -8.40 -8.22 10.39
N HIS A 14 -7.43 -8.74 11.13
CA HIS A 14 -6.74 -7.88 12.09
C HIS A 14 -5.50 -7.32 11.39
N ILE A 15 -5.65 -6.20 10.69
CA ILE A 15 -4.49 -5.41 10.25
C ILE A 15 -3.92 -4.81 11.53
N ASP A 16 -2.92 -5.46 12.09
CA ASP A 16 -2.19 -4.93 13.23
C ASP A 16 -1.40 -3.69 12.76
N ARG A 17 -2.03 -2.52 12.87
CA ARG A 17 -1.39 -1.22 12.58
C ARG A 17 -0.28 -0.90 13.58
N ALA A 18 -0.16 -1.66 14.67
CA ALA A 18 0.87 -1.51 15.70
C ALA A 18 2.05 -2.48 15.51
N ALA A 19 2.01 -3.38 14.53
CA ALA A 19 3.14 -4.22 14.18
C ALA A 19 4.32 -3.31 13.79
N LEU A 20 5.32 -3.23 14.69
CA LEU A 20 6.58 -2.51 14.50
C LEU A 20 7.41 -3.24 13.45
N THR A 21 6.98 -3.17 12.19
CA THR A 21 7.74 -3.71 11.07
C THR A 21 8.92 -2.77 10.81
N PRO A 22 10.17 -3.28 10.85
CA PRO A 22 11.34 -2.49 10.52
C PRO A 22 11.19 -1.86 9.13
N ARG A 23 11.63 -0.61 9.01
CA ARG A 23 11.67 0.12 7.73
C ARG A 23 13.11 0.27 7.29
N PHE A 24 13.36 -0.02 6.02
CA PHE A 24 14.70 -0.03 5.43
C PHE A 24 14.79 1.03 4.34
N SER A 25 15.76 1.94 4.44
CA SER A 25 15.96 2.98 3.45
C SER A 25 16.61 2.42 2.19
N ILE A 26 16.09 2.78 1.02
CA ILE A 26 16.70 2.34 -0.25
C ILE A 26 17.90 3.19 -0.68
N VAL A 27 18.07 4.37 -0.09
CA VAL A 27 19.17 5.30 -0.42
C VAL A 27 20.42 5.05 0.41
N ASP A 28 20.29 4.23 1.47
CA ASP A 28 21.40 3.75 2.29
C ASP A 28 21.70 2.28 1.97
N ASN A 29 22.93 2.00 1.52
CA ASN A 29 23.29 0.66 1.03
C ASN A 29 23.29 -0.41 2.14
N GLU A 30 23.64 -0.04 3.36
CA GLU A 30 23.63 -0.98 4.49
C GLU A 30 22.17 -1.34 4.84
N SER A 31 21.32 -0.33 5.03
CA SER A 31 19.90 -0.50 5.28
C SER A 31 19.18 -1.29 4.18
N LEU A 32 19.53 -1.06 2.90
CA LEU A 32 18.96 -1.80 1.78
C LEU A 32 19.30 -3.29 1.85
N ASN A 33 20.56 -3.63 2.11
CA ASN A 33 21.00 -5.02 2.23
C ASN A 33 20.32 -5.72 3.42
N ASP A 34 20.19 -5.04 4.54
CA ASP A 34 19.45 -5.55 5.71
C ASP A 34 17.97 -5.80 5.36
N GLY A 35 17.34 -4.89 4.62
CA GLY A 35 15.97 -5.05 4.17
C GLY A 35 15.77 -6.23 3.22
N ILE A 36 16.74 -6.48 2.32
CA ILE A 36 16.74 -7.65 1.44
C ILE A 36 16.90 -8.94 2.24
N ALA A 37 17.82 -8.97 3.22
CA ALA A 37 17.97 -10.12 4.11
C ALA A 37 16.70 -10.38 4.93
N TYR A 38 16.06 -9.33 5.44
CA TYR A 38 14.79 -9.40 6.15
C TYR A 38 13.69 -9.97 5.25
N LEU A 39 13.57 -9.48 4.01
CA LEU A 39 12.63 -9.99 3.01
C LEU A 39 12.81 -11.49 2.76
N ASN A 40 14.06 -11.95 2.59
CA ASN A 40 14.36 -13.36 2.36
C ASN A 40 13.99 -14.26 3.56
N ASN A 41 14.14 -13.75 4.79
CA ASN A 41 13.86 -14.50 6.01
C ASN A 41 12.38 -14.49 6.40
N HIS A 42 11.65 -13.41 6.13
CA HIS A 42 10.28 -13.19 6.62
C HIS A 42 9.22 -13.21 5.52
N GLY A 43 9.60 -13.16 4.24
CA GLY A 43 8.69 -13.14 3.09
C GLY A 43 8.04 -11.78 2.80
N TYR A 44 8.36 -10.75 3.59
CA TYR A 44 7.95 -9.36 3.35
C TYR A 44 8.97 -8.38 3.98
N ALA A 45 9.01 -7.14 3.48
CA ALA A 45 9.79 -6.04 4.04
C ALA A 45 9.13 -4.70 3.71
N VAL A 46 9.43 -3.65 4.48
CA VAL A 46 8.96 -2.28 4.20
C VAL A 46 10.17 -1.42 3.85
N PHE A 47 10.17 -0.87 2.64
CA PHE A 47 11.21 0.04 2.17
C PHE A 47 10.75 1.50 2.28
N SER A 48 11.62 2.38 2.79
CA SER A 48 11.45 3.83 2.84
C SER A 48 12.28 4.53 1.76
N ASP A 49 11.99 5.81 1.56
CA ASP A 49 12.75 6.70 0.66
C ASP A 49 12.72 6.25 -0.81
N VAL A 50 11.68 5.49 -1.18
CA VAL A 50 11.45 5.02 -2.56
C VAL A 50 11.14 6.16 -3.51
N LEU A 51 10.43 7.17 -3.00
CA LEU A 51 10.08 8.39 -3.72
C LEU A 51 10.37 9.60 -2.83
N SER A 52 10.84 10.67 -3.45
CA SER A 52 10.92 11.99 -2.82
C SER A 52 9.52 12.55 -2.53
N GLN A 53 9.45 13.58 -1.68
CA GLN A 53 8.18 14.25 -1.38
C GLN A 53 7.53 14.89 -2.62
N ASP A 54 8.35 15.42 -3.53
CA ASP A 54 7.87 16.03 -4.77
C ASP A 54 7.29 14.97 -5.72
N GLU A 55 7.94 13.81 -5.83
CA GLU A 55 7.43 12.67 -6.60
C GLU A 55 6.13 12.12 -6.00
N ILE A 56 6.05 12.00 -4.67
CA ILE A 56 4.81 11.58 -3.99
C ILE A 56 3.67 12.54 -4.31
N SER A 57 3.90 13.85 -4.16
CA SER A 57 2.89 14.88 -4.45
C SER A 57 2.41 14.80 -5.90
N THR A 58 3.35 14.70 -6.85
CA THR A 58 3.07 14.62 -8.29
C THR A 58 2.27 13.37 -8.65
N ASN A 59 2.63 12.22 -8.08
CA ASN A 59 1.93 10.96 -8.36
C ASN A 59 0.53 10.92 -7.73
N ILE A 60 0.36 11.47 -6.52
CA ILE A 60 -0.96 11.61 -5.91
C ILE A 60 -1.85 12.51 -6.78
N ASP A 61 -1.32 13.62 -7.29
CA ASP A 61 -2.08 14.49 -8.20
C ASP A 61 -2.47 13.76 -9.49
N SER A 62 -1.54 13.04 -10.09
CA SER A 62 -1.77 12.24 -11.30
C SER A 62 -2.85 11.17 -11.10
N LEU A 63 -2.86 10.50 -9.94
CA LEU A 63 -3.89 9.52 -9.57
C LEU A 63 -5.27 10.16 -9.49
N TRP A 64 -5.37 11.35 -8.90
CA TRP A 64 -6.64 12.06 -8.82
C TRP A 64 -7.14 12.54 -10.18
N GLN A 65 -6.24 13.08 -11.01
CA GLN A 65 -6.56 13.43 -12.39
C GLN A 65 -7.08 12.21 -13.16
N PHE A 66 -6.49 11.03 -12.95
CA PHE A 66 -7.00 9.80 -13.55
C PHE A 66 -8.43 9.52 -13.11
N PHE A 67 -8.72 9.49 -11.81
CA PHE A 67 -10.09 9.22 -11.31
C PHE A 67 -11.12 10.25 -11.78
N GLU A 68 -10.78 11.54 -11.77
CA GLU A 68 -11.69 12.62 -12.16
C GLU A 68 -11.98 12.61 -13.67
N ASN A 69 -11.09 12.03 -14.48
CA ASN A 69 -11.27 11.89 -15.93
C ASN A 69 -11.99 10.60 -16.35
N ILE A 70 -12.26 9.66 -15.43
CA ILE A 70 -13.05 8.45 -15.76
C ILE A 70 -14.49 8.88 -16.05
N PRO A 71 -15.04 8.59 -17.25
CA PRO A 71 -16.42 8.93 -17.57
C PRO A 71 -17.41 8.32 -16.57
N GLY A 72 -18.25 9.16 -15.95
CA GLY A 72 -19.23 8.72 -14.96
C GLY A 72 -18.69 8.61 -13.53
N CYS A 73 -17.40 8.86 -13.30
CA CYS A 73 -16.87 9.03 -11.95
C CYS A 73 -17.47 10.27 -11.29
N ARG A 74 -18.02 10.12 -10.09
CA ARG A 74 -18.56 11.22 -9.27
C ARG A 74 -17.71 11.51 -8.05
N ILE A 75 -16.59 10.81 -7.86
CA ILE A 75 -15.65 11.07 -6.77
C ILE A 75 -14.85 12.32 -7.14
N GLN A 76 -14.90 13.34 -6.28
CA GLN A 76 -14.13 14.57 -6.41
C GLN A 76 -13.10 14.63 -5.28
N ARG A 77 -11.82 14.86 -5.61
CA ARG A 77 -10.72 14.87 -4.62
C ARG A 77 -10.99 15.83 -3.46
N ARG A 78 -11.55 17.00 -3.79
CA ARG A 78 -11.70 18.12 -2.87
C ARG A 78 -13.05 18.13 -2.15
N ASP A 79 -13.92 17.16 -2.41
CA ASP A 79 -15.21 17.02 -1.75
C ASP A 79 -15.39 15.59 -1.20
N PRO A 80 -15.00 15.34 0.06
CA PRO A 80 -15.16 14.03 0.70
C PRO A 80 -16.61 13.53 0.74
N SER A 81 -17.62 14.41 0.64
CA SER A 81 -19.03 14.00 0.64
C SER A 81 -19.40 13.18 -0.59
N THR A 82 -18.62 13.29 -1.68
CA THR A 82 -18.82 12.49 -2.89
C THR A 82 -18.26 11.08 -2.76
N TRP A 83 -17.57 10.74 -1.66
CA TRP A 83 -16.86 9.46 -1.52
C TRP A 83 -17.78 8.36 -0.95
N SER A 84 -18.79 8.74 -0.16
CA SER A 84 -19.65 7.82 0.60
C SER A 84 -20.96 7.42 -0.09
N ASN A 85 -21.22 7.91 -1.31
CA ASN A 85 -22.49 7.70 -2.02
C ASN A 85 -22.44 6.58 -3.08
N TYR A 86 -21.64 5.53 -2.84
CA TYR A 86 -21.49 4.35 -3.70
C TYR A 86 -21.75 3.05 -2.96
#